data_AF-A0A2V5X5X6-F1
#
_entry.id   AF-A0A2V5X5X6-F1
#
_cell.length_a   1.000
_cell.length_b   1.000
_cell.length_c   1.000
_cell.angle_alpha   90.00
_cell.angle_beta   90.00
_cell.angle_gamma   90.00
#
_symmetry.space_group_name_H-M   'P 1'
#
loop_
_entity.id
_entity.type
_entity.pdbx_description
1 polymer ?
#
loop_
_entity_poly.entity_id
_entity_poly.type
_entity_poly.pdbx_seq_one_letter_code
_entity_poly.pdbx_strand_id
1 'polypeptide(L)' 'MTAVDNPHSATRHAQPAETIVAVRGLTKIFKDFWGRPKAKAVDDVDFEVRRGEVFGLLGPNGSGKSTTV' A
#
# COMPACT_ATOMS: atom_id res chain seq x y z
N MET A 1 -14.58 -50.23 8.99
CA MET A 1 -13.28 -49.59 9.28
C MET A 1 -12.59 -49.28 7.98
N THR A 2 -12.93 -48.14 7.37
CA THR A 2 -12.03 -47.36 6.49
C THR A 2 -12.61 -45.95 6.46
N ALA A 3 -12.02 -45.04 7.20
CA ALA A 3 -12.28 -43.62 7.03
C ALA A 3 -11.76 -43.26 5.62
N VAL A 4 -12.64 -42.74 4.78
CA VAL A 4 -12.26 -42.19 3.47
C VAL A 4 -11.41 -40.95 3.72
N ASP A 5 -10.13 -41.03 3.37
CA ASP A 5 -9.19 -39.93 3.43
C ASP A 5 -9.71 -38.76 2.59
N ASN A 6 -9.87 -37.60 3.22
CA ASN A 6 -10.29 -36.36 2.57
C ASN A 6 -9.10 -35.79 1.76
N PRO A 7 -9.16 -35.73 0.42
CA PRO A 7 -8.04 -35.31 -0.42
C PRO A 7 -7.78 -33.78 -0.42
N HIS A 8 -8.41 -33.01 0.47
CA HIS A 8 -8.34 -31.54 0.48
C HIS A 8 -7.35 -30.96 1.51
N SER A 9 -6.54 -31.79 2.18
CA SER A 9 -5.53 -31.34 3.14
C SER A 9 -4.21 -30.88 2.52
N ALA A 10 -4.20 -30.51 1.23
CA ALA A 10 -3.08 -29.76 0.69
C ALA A 10 -3.21 -28.32 1.19
N THR A 11 -2.44 -27.96 2.21
CA THR A 11 -2.17 -26.59 2.60
C THR A 11 -1.77 -25.82 1.34
N ARG A 12 -2.71 -25.12 0.70
CA ARG A 12 -2.39 -24.15 -0.34
C ARG A 12 -1.47 -23.17 0.35
N HIS A 13 -0.17 -23.24 0.08
CA HIS A 13 0.69 -22.09 0.24
C HIS A 13 0.01 -20.99 -0.56
N ALA A 14 -0.67 -20.08 0.15
CA ALA A 14 -1.33 -18.95 -0.48
C ALA A 14 -0.21 -18.19 -1.18
N GLN A 15 -0.13 -18.34 -2.50
CA GLN A 15 0.72 -17.51 -3.33
C GLN A 15 0.37 -16.07 -2.94
N PRO A 16 1.34 -15.26 -2.48
CA PRO A 16 1.05 -13.91 -2.06
C PRO A 16 0.31 -13.21 -3.21
N ALA A 17 -0.86 -12.65 -2.90
CA ALA A 17 -1.69 -12.01 -3.90
C ALA A 17 -0.85 -10.97 -4.65
N GLU A 18 -0.98 -10.96 -5.97
CA GLU A 18 -0.25 -10.07 -6.88
C GLU A 18 -0.31 -8.62 -6.39
N THR A 19 0.84 -7.96 -6.23
CA THR A 19 0.91 -6.53 -5.95
C THR A 19 0.42 -5.76 -7.18
N ILE A 20 -0.67 -4.99 -7.02
CA ILE A 20 -1.28 -4.21 -8.12
C ILE A 20 -0.95 -2.72 -8.04
N VAL A 21 -0.53 -2.23 -6.88
CA VAL A 21 0.03 -0.88 -6.68
C VAL A 21 1.30 -1.02 -5.85
N ALA A 22 2.38 -0.39 -6.29
CA ALA A 22 3.61 -0.29 -5.53
C ALA A 22 4.11 1.16 -5.56
N VAL A 23 4.31 1.72 -4.37
CA VAL A 23 4.90 3.04 -4.16
C VAL A 23 6.22 2.84 -3.44
N ARG A 24 7.28 3.46 -3.98
CA ARG A 24 8.65 3.37 -3.47
C ARG A 24 9.26 4.76 -3.35
N GLY A 25 9.76 5.10 -2.17
CA GLY A 25 10.47 6.34 -1.86
C GLY A 25 9.73 7.61 -2.26
N LEU A 26 8.39 7.64 -2.15
CA LEU A 26 7.61 8.76 -2.61
C LEU A 26 7.87 10.00 -1.75
N THR A 27 8.44 11.02 -2.38
CA THR A 27 8.64 12.35 -1.79
C THR A 27 7.92 13.40 -2.63
N LYS A 28 7.08 14.21 -1.99
CA LYS A 28 6.40 15.35 -2.65
C LYS A 28 6.67 16.63 -1.90
N ILE A 29 7.24 17.60 -2.60
CA ILE A 29 7.46 18.95 -2.11
C ILE A 29 6.58 19.91 -2.92
N PHE A 30 5.68 20.62 -2.25
CA PHE A 30 4.99 21.77 -2.81
C PHE A 30 5.89 23.00 -2.72
N LYS A 31 5.93 23.77 -3.81
CA LYS A 31 6.72 24.99 -3.93
C LYS A 31 5.81 26.22 -3.86
N ASP A 32 6.36 27.34 -3.44
CA ASP A 32 5.68 28.63 -3.52
C ASP A 32 5.76 29.24 -4.94
N PHE A 33 5.21 30.45 -5.09
CA PHE A 33 5.20 31.17 -6.38
C PHE A 33 6.61 31.53 -6.89
N TRP A 34 7.61 31.56 -6.01
CA TRP A 34 9.01 31.84 -6.33
C TRP A 34 9.82 30.55 -6.54
N GLY A 35 9.16 29.39 -6.55
CA GLY A 35 9.78 28.08 -6.74
C GLY A 35 10.52 27.56 -5.50
N ARG A 36 10.40 28.21 -4.34
CA ARG A 36 11.05 27.78 -3.09
C ARG A 36 10.25 26.66 -2.43
N PRO A 37 10.90 25.68 -1.77
CA PRO A 37 10.20 24.66 -1.00
C PRO A 37 9.28 25.30 0.05
N LYS A 38 7.98 25.00 -0.01
CA LYS A 38 6.98 25.49 0.93
C LYS A 38 6.55 24.43 1.93
N ALA A 39 6.32 23.21 1.45
CA ALA A 39 5.91 22.10 2.29
C ALA A 39 6.36 20.78 1.70
N LYS A 40 7.01 19.93 2.50
CA LYS A 40 7.21 18.53 2.17
C LYS A 40 5.97 17.76 2.64
N ALA A 41 5.11 17.37 1.70
CA ALA A 41 3.82 16.75 2.00
C ALA A 41 3.95 15.27 2.32
N VAL A 42 4.89 14.57 1.68
CA VAL A 42 5.32 13.21 2.01
C VAL A 42 6.83 13.10 1.81
N ASP A 43 7.47 12.25 2.61
CA ASP A 43 8.92 12.04 2.64
C ASP A 43 9.19 10.54 2.66
N ASP A 44 9.81 10.03 1.59
CA ASP A 44 10.28 8.64 1.48
C ASP A 44 9.23 7.58 1.85
N VAL A 45 8.02 7.71 1.29
CA VAL A 45 6.91 6.79 1.60
C VAL A 45 6.96 5.53 0.73
N ASP A 46 6.90 4.37 1.39
CA ASP A 46 6.78 3.05 0.78
C ASP A 46 5.45 2.38 1.16
N PHE A 47 4.72 1.87 0.17
CA PHE A 47 3.60 0.94 0.43
C PHE A 47 3.25 0.11 -0.81
N GLU A 48 2.50 -0.96 -0.59
CA GLU A 48 1.95 -1.82 -1.63
C GLU A 48 0.47 -2.06 -1.39
N VAL A 49 -0.28 -2.25 -2.46
CA VAL A 49 -1.66 -2.73 -2.42
C VAL A 49 -1.74 -4.01 -3.24
N ARG A 50 -2.22 -5.08 -2.63
CA ARG A 50 -2.37 -6.38 -3.28
C ARG A 50 -3.72 -6.52 -3.95
N ARG A 51 -3.81 -7.44 -4.92
CA ARG A 51 -5.05 -7.76 -5.62
C ARG A 51 -6.13 -8.18 -4.62
N GLY A 52 -7.25 -7.44 -4.62
CA GLY A 52 -8.40 -7.68 -3.73
C GLY A 52 -8.27 -7.03 -2.35
N GLU A 53 -7.21 -6.28 -2.09
CA GLU A 53 -7.04 -5.54 -0.85
C GLU A 53 -7.81 -4.20 -0.88
N VAL A 54 -8.49 -3.87 0.22
CA VAL A 54 -9.05 -2.54 0.44
C VAL A 54 -8.02 -1.73 1.24
N PHE A 55 -7.40 -0.75 0.60
CA PHE A 55 -6.40 0.12 1.21
C PHE A 55 -7.03 1.42 1.71
N GLY A 56 -6.73 1.79 2.96
CA GLY A 56 -7.17 3.05 3.57
C GLY A 56 -5.99 3.83 4.12
N LEU A 57 -5.89 5.12 3.75
CA LEU A 57 -4.87 6.03 4.25
C LEU A 57 -5.47 7.00 5.26
N LEU A 58 -5.09 6.86 6.54
CA LEU A 58 -5.64 7.64 7.66
C LEU A 58 -4.56 8.51 8.31
N GLY A 59 -5.00 9.61 8.93
CA GLY A 59 -4.12 10.56 9.62
C GLY A 59 -4.73 11.97 9.75
N PRO A 60 -4.16 12.85 10.60
CA PRO A 60 -4.66 14.20 10.84
C PRO A 60 -4.72 15.08 9.58
N ASN A 61 -5.41 16.21 9.61
CA ASN A 61 -5.39 17.18 8.51
C ASN A 61 -3.95 17.65 8.24
N GLY A 62 -3.56 17.74 6.97
CA GLY A 62 -2.20 18.12 6.56
C GLY A 62 -1.16 17.00 6.56
N SER A 63 -1.49 15.76 6.95
CA SER A 63 -0.55 14.61 6.96
C SER A 63 -0.15 14.05 5.58
N GLY A 64 -0.59 14.67 4.48
CA GLY A 64 -0.22 14.21 3.12
C GLY A 64 -1.16 13.19 2.49
N LYS A 65 -2.24 12.74 3.14
CA LYS A 65 -3.16 11.71 2.61
C LYS A 65 -3.60 11.94 1.15
N SER A 66 -4.25 13.07 0.87
CA SER A 66 -4.71 13.43 -0.49
C SER A 66 -3.57 13.78 -1.46
N THR A 67 -2.33 13.85 -0.98
CA THR A 67 -1.15 13.98 -1.83
C THR A 67 -0.60 12.62 -2.25
N THR A 68 -0.91 11.56 -1.50
CA THR A 68 -0.46 10.18 -1.72
C THR A 68 -1.41 9.37 -2.60
N VAL A 69 -2.70 9.70 -2.63
CA VAL A 69 -3.76 8.99 -3.39
C VAL A 69 -4.41 9.84 -4.46
#